data_AF-A0A967AMR8-F1
#
_entry.id   AF-A0A967AMR8-F1
#
_cell.length_a   1.000
_cell.length_b   1.000
_cell.length_c   1.000
_cell.angle_alpha   90.00
_cell.angle_beta   90.00
_cell.angle_gamma   90.00
#
_symmetry.space_group_name_H-M   'P 1'
#
loop_
_entity.id
_entity.type
_entity.pdbx_description
1 polymer ?
#
loop_
_entity_poly.entity_id
_entity_poly.type
_entity_poly.pdbx_seq_one_letter_code
_entity_poly.pdbx_strand_id
1 'polypeptide(L)'
;MMFGVNAQYPVSDDFIVTAFVVNSYYHLARPNDLPSYGGRWVWRATPRLTLMQTLYGGRDQTETSLEFWRLYGNHIVEWKGDDVTVAASFDIGTENVAERVGSPRAFVTGGGISS
;
A
#
# COMPACT_ATOMS: atom_id res chain seq x y z
N MET A 1 9.91 14.64 1.30
CA MET A 1 8.78 14.66 0.34
C MET A 1 8.93 13.48 -0.59
N MET A 2 8.03 12.50 -0.55
CA MET A 2 8.09 11.31 -1.43
C MET A 2 7.76 11.73 -2.87
N PHE A 3 8.70 11.57 -3.81
CA PHE A 3 8.45 11.82 -5.24
C PHE A 3 8.05 10.51 -5.91
N GLY A 4 7.11 10.54 -6.84
CA GLY A 4 6.71 9.33 -7.55
C GLY A 4 5.94 9.62 -8.83
N VAL A 5 5.89 8.61 -9.68
CA VAL A 5 5.07 8.58 -10.89
C VAL A 5 4.01 7.50 -10.73
N ASN A 6 2.83 7.75 -11.26
CA ASN A 6 1.78 6.74 -11.36
C ASN A 6 1.24 6.69 -12.79
N ALA A 7 0.78 5.51 -13.19
CA ALA A 7 0.09 5.27 -14.43
C ALA A 7 -1.26 4.62 -14.07
N GLN A 8 -2.35 5.27 -14.47
CA GLN A 8 -3.71 4.82 -14.21
C GLN A 8 -4.35 4.34 -15.52
N TYR A 9 -5.03 3.19 -15.46
CA TYR A 9 -5.71 2.60 -16.58
C TYR A 9 -7.14 2.20 -16.18
N PRO A 10 -8.17 2.85 -16.75
CA PRO A 10 -9.56 2.42 -16.57
C PRO A 10 -9.79 1.16 -17.39
N VAL A 11 -9.88 0.02 -16.72
CA VAL A 11 -10.15 -1.27 -17.37
C VAL A 11 -11.61 -1.35 -17.82
N SER A 12 -12.51 -0.71 -17.06
CA SER A 12 -13.91 -0.48 -17.40
C SER A 12 -14.43 0.78 -16.70
N ASP A 13 -15.71 1.12 -16.88
CA ASP A 13 -16.36 2.28 -16.24
C ASP A 13 -16.34 2.19 -14.69
N ASP A 14 -16.27 0.97 -14.16
CA ASP A 14 -16.34 0.70 -12.72
C ASP A 14 -15.04 0.10 -12.14
N PHE A 15 -14.03 -0.19 -12.97
CA PHE A 15 -12.79 -0.81 -12.53
C PHE A 15 -11.56 -0.09 -13.05
N ILE A 16 -10.73 0.39 -12.13
CA ILE A 16 -9.52 1.14 -12.43
C ILE A 16 -8.34 0.46 -11.76
N VAL A 17 -7.25 0.30 -12.52
CA VAL A 17 -5.96 -0.16 -12.02
C VAL A 17 -4.96 0.99 -12.11
N THR A 18 -4.08 1.09 -11.13
CA THR A 18 -3.01 2.07 -11.08
C THR A 18 -1.73 1.37 -10.71
N ALA A 19 -0.66 1.59 -11.47
CA ALA A 19 0.70 1.22 -11.07
C ALA A 19 1.43 2.48 -10.63
N PHE A 20 2.28 2.39 -9.62
CA PHE A 20 3.09 3.51 -9.17
C PHE A 20 4.52 3.09 -8.81
N VAL A 21 5.43 4.05 -9.01
CA VAL A 21 6.83 3.97 -8.59
C VAL A 21 7.09 5.22 -7.76
N VAL A 22 7.58 5.01 -6.54
CA VAL A 22 7.79 6.07 -5.55
C VAL A 22 9.20 5.98 -5.01
N ASN A 23 9.89 7.10 -4.90
CA ASN A 23 11.19 7.20 -4.27
C ASN A 23 11.02 7.58 -2.80
N SER A 24 11.72 6.88 -1.92
CA SER A 24 11.72 7.13 -0.49
C SER A 24 12.50 8.41 -0.17
N TYR A 25 11.78 9.46 0.25
CA TYR A 25 12.39 10.64 0.89
C TYR A 25 11.76 10.87 2.26
N TYR A 26 12.33 10.22 3.26
CA TYR A 26 12.07 10.48 4.68
C TYR A 26 13.21 11.34 5.25
N HIS A 27 12.89 12.50 5.83
CA HIS A 27 13.86 13.53 6.20
C HIS A 27 14.75 13.20 7.41
N LEU A 28 14.72 11.99 7.99
CA LEU A 28 15.44 11.64 9.24
C LEU A 28 16.23 10.33 9.21
N ALA A 29 16.04 9.48 8.18
CA ALA A 29 16.88 8.32 7.92
C ALA A 29 16.88 8.11 6.41
N ARG A 30 18.06 8.01 5.78
CA ARG A 30 18.22 7.53 4.40
C ARG A 30 18.69 6.08 4.47
N PRO A 31 17.79 5.08 4.41
CA PRO A 31 18.22 3.70 4.41
C PRO A 31 18.88 3.37 3.06
N ASN A 32 18.27 3.79 1.95
CA ASN A 32 18.76 3.62 0.58
C ASN A 32 18.13 4.65 -0.38
N ASP A 33 18.63 4.73 -1.61
CA ASP A 33 18.13 5.64 -2.67
C ASP A 33 17.30 4.91 -3.75
N LEU A 34 16.86 3.67 -3.49
CA LEU A 34 16.17 2.84 -4.48
C LEU A 34 14.66 3.09 -4.46
N PRO A 35 13.99 3.00 -5.63
CA PRO A 35 12.55 3.16 -5.69
C PRO A 35 11.81 1.96 -5.08
N SER A 36 10.63 2.26 -4.58
CA SER A 36 9.60 1.32 -4.19
C SER A 36 8.48 1.30 -5.23
N TYR A 37 7.77 0.20 -5.28
CA TYR A 37 6.80 -0.10 -6.32
C TYR A 37 5.47 -0.46 -5.69
N GLY A 38 4.39 -0.23 -6.41
CA GLY A 38 3.11 -0.73 -5.98
C GLY A 38 2.04 -0.63 -7.04
N GLY A 39 0.91 -1.23 -6.69
CA GLY A 39 -0.28 -1.25 -7.51
C GLY A 39 -1.48 -0.95 -6.64
N ARG A 40 -2.44 -0.23 -7.20
CA ARG A 40 -3.75 -0.03 -6.61
C ARG A 40 -4.81 -0.48 -7.61
N TRP A 41 -5.87 -1.08 -7.12
CA TRP A 41 -7.09 -1.19 -7.89
C TRP A 41 -8.26 -0.61 -7.10
N VAL A 42 -9.22 -0.07 -7.83
CA VAL A 42 -10.47 0.50 -7.33
C VAL A 42 -11.59 -0.12 -8.16
N TRP A 43 -12.54 -0.77 -7.48
CA TRP A 43 -13.68 -1.41 -8.11
C TRP A 43 -14.98 -0.92 -7.48
N ARG A 44 -15.83 -0.28 -8.27
CA ARG A 44 -17.22 -0.01 -7.91
C ARG A 44 -18.04 -1.26 -8.17
N ALA A 45 -18.11 -2.14 -7.17
CA ALA A 45 -18.85 -3.41 -7.29
C ALA A 45 -20.37 -3.20 -7.44
N THR A 46 -20.90 -2.13 -6.84
CA THR A 46 -22.30 -1.67 -7.00
C THR A 46 -22.34 -0.14 -6.92
N PRO A 47 -23.45 0.54 -7.27
CA PRO A 47 -23.55 2.01 -7.12
C PRO A 47 -23.26 2.52 -5.71
N ARG A 48 -23.42 1.68 -4.68
CA ARG A 48 -23.20 2.01 -3.27
C ARG A 48 -21.95 1.37 -2.67
N LEU A 49 -21.25 0.46 -3.37
CA LEU A 49 -20.13 -0.29 -2.80
C LEU A 49 -18.88 -0.13 -3.65
N THR A 50 -17.81 0.38 -3.03
CA THR A 50 -16.49 0.53 -3.64
C THR A 50 -15.46 -0.27 -2.85
N LEU A 51 -14.68 -1.09 -3.56
CA LEU A 51 -13.59 -1.89 -3.02
C LEU A 51 -12.27 -1.30 -3.52
N MET A 52 -11.31 -1.17 -2.62
CA MET A 52 -10.00 -0.65 -2.95
C MET A 52 -8.94 -1.54 -2.32
N GLN A 53 -7.90 -1.82 -3.09
CA GLN A 53 -6.72 -2.48 -2.56
C GLN A 53 -5.48 -1.80 -3.09
N THR A 54 -4.52 -1.57 -2.20
CA THR A 54 -3.19 -1.10 -2.54
C THR A 54 -2.18 -2.14 -2.09
N LEU A 55 -1.29 -2.55 -2.99
CA LEU A 55 -0.14 -3.40 -2.71
C LEU A 55 1.13 -2.58 -2.90
N TYR A 56 2.06 -2.74 -1.99
CA TYR A 56 3.34 -2.04 -1.98
C TYR A 56 4.46 -3.05 -1.72
N GLY A 57 5.55 -2.89 -2.48
CA GLY A 57 6.80 -3.63 -2.33
C GLY A 57 7.96 -2.64 -2.42
N GLY A 58 8.70 -2.48 -1.33
CA GLY A 58 9.72 -1.44 -1.23
C GLY A 58 10.93 -1.85 -0.42
N ARG A 59 12.04 -1.17 -0.71
CA ARG A 59 13.29 -1.30 0.04
C ARG A 59 13.28 -0.21 1.09
N ASP A 60 12.88 -0.55 2.30
CA ASP A 60 12.76 0.43 3.38
C ASP A 60 13.94 0.35 4.37
N GLN A 61 14.94 -0.50 4.08
CA GLN A 61 16.13 -0.76 4.91
C GLN A 61 17.43 -0.53 4.11
N THR A 62 18.58 -0.44 4.81
CA THR A 62 19.89 -0.25 4.14
C THR A 62 20.32 -1.48 3.35
N GLU A 63 19.97 -2.66 3.82
CA GLU A 63 20.11 -3.88 3.03
C GLU A 63 18.97 -3.96 2.01
N THR A 64 19.33 -4.08 0.72
CA THR A 64 18.40 -3.89 -0.41
C THR A 64 18.04 -5.19 -1.14
N SER A 65 18.62 -6.30 -0.69
CA SER A 65 18.28 -7.65 -1.15
C SER A 65 16.80 -7.94 -0.98
N LEU A 66 16.22 -8.70 -1.93
CA LEU A 66 14.78 -8.98 -2.02
C LEU A 66 14.18 -9.55 -0.73
N GLU A 67 14.96 -10.28 0.06
CA GLU A 67 14.51 -10.88 1.32
C GLU A 67 14.17 -9.85 2.41
N PHE A 68 14.66 -8.62 2.31
CA PHE A 68 14.40 -7.52 3.25
C PHE A 68 13.39 -6.51 2.73
N TRP A 69 12.76 -6.79 1.58
CA TRP A 69 11.72 -5.93 1.08
C TRP A 69 10.52 -5.93 2.03
N ARG A 70 10.00 -4.74 2.26
CA ARG A 70 8.71 -4.58 2.91
C ARG A 70 7.62 -4.83 1.90
N LEU A 71 6.78 -5.82 2.22
CA LEU A 71 5.54 -6.08 1.52
C LEU A 71 4.40 -5.55 2.37
N TYR A 72 3.50 -4.77 1.76
CA TYR A 72 2.39 -4.16 2.46
C TYR A 72 1.13 -4.18 1.60
N GLY A 73 0.00 -4.48 2.23
CA GLY A 73 -1.33 -4.50 1.66
C GLY A 73 -2.26 -3.65 2.49
N ASN A 74 -2.96 -2.72 1.82
CA ASN A 74 -4.07 -1.97 2.40
C ASN A 74 -5.34 -2.35 1.64
N HIS A 75 -6.39 -2.66 2.39
CA HIS A 75 -7.69 -3.08 1.88
C HIS A 75 -8.73 -2.13 2.45
N ILE A 76 -9.55 -1.52 1.59
CA ILE A 76 -10.61 -0.62 2.02
C ILE A 76 -11.91 -1.05 1.34
N VAL A 77 -12.96 -1.14 2.15
CA VAL A 77 -14.34 -1.29 1.71
C VAL A 77 -15.08 -0.01 2.06
N GLU A 78 -15.63 0.66 1.05
CA GLU A 78 -16.43 1.86 1.22
C GLU A 78 -17.87 1.57 0.78
N TRP A 79 -18.82 1.86 1.66
CA TRP A 79 -20.24 1.79 1.38
C TRP A 79 -20.88 3.18 1.49
N LYS A 80 -21.61 3.59 0.47
CA LYS A 80 -22.33 4.87 0.40
C LYS A 80 -23.82 4.63 0.59
N GLY A 81 -24.32 5.00 1.77
CA GLY A 81 -25.75 5.19 2.02
C GLY A 81 -26.22 6.54 1.51
N ASP A 82 -27.50 6.82 1.72
CA ASP A 82 -28.09 8.09 1.26
C ASP A 82 -27.65 9.28 2.14
N ASP A 83 -27.52 9.08 3.46
CA ASP A 83 -27.11 10.13 4.42
C ASP A 83 -25.74 9.90 5.06
N VAL A 84 -25.17 8.69 4.91
CA VAL A 84 -23.90 8.30 5.58
C VAL A 84 -23.04 7.47 4.65
N THR A 85 -21.72 7.67 4.72
CA THR A 85 -20.74 6.84 4.00
C THR A 85 -19.89 6.12 5.03
N VAL A 86 -19.91 4.79 5.05
CA VAL A 86 -19.11 4.00 5.97
C VAL A 86 -17.92 3.42 5.23
N ALA A 87 -16.72 3.55 5.80
CA ALA A 87 -15.52 2.93 5.28
C ALA A 87 -14.85 2.07 6.34
N ALA A 88 -14.48 0.85 5.97
CA ALA A 88 -13.67 -0.06 6.78
C ALA A 88 -12.31 -0.26 6.11
N SER A 89 -11.23 -0.20 6.88
CA SER A 89 -9.87 -0.46 6.41
C SER A 89 -9.22 -1.61 7.16
N PHE A 90 -8.39 -2.35 6.43
CA PHE A 90 -7.53 -3.38 6.97
C PHE A 90 -6.16 -3.31 6.31
N ASP A 91 -5.12 -3.37 7.13
CA ASP A 91 -3.74 -3.25 6.74
C ASP A 91 -2.98 -4.48 7.20
N ILE A 92 -2.11 -4.99 6.33
CA ILE A 92 -1.21 -6.10 6.62
C ILE A 92 0.14 -5.86 5.95
N GLY A 93 1.23 -6.18 6.62
CA GLY A 93 2.55 -6.11 6.02
C GLY A 93 3.57 -6.98 6.73
N THR A 94 4.69 -7.17 6.05
CA THR A 94 5.81 -7.96 6.56
C THR A 94 7.14 -7.54 5.92
N GLU A 95 8.21 -7.72 6.67
CA GLU A 95 9.59 -7.54 6.22
C GLU A 95 10.53 -8.38 7.09
N ASN A 96 11.68 -8.79 6.58
CA ASN A 96 12.79 -9.24 7.43
C ASN A 96 13.55 -8.02 7.95
N VAL A 97 13.99 -8.02 9.21
CA VAL A 97 14.74 -6.90 9.79
C VAL A 97 16.25 -7.15 9.69
N ALA A 98 16.92 -6.51 8.73
CA ALA A 98 18.33 -6.70 8.41
C ALA A 98 19.29 -6.39 9.56
N GLU A 99 18.94 -5.42 10.40
CA GLU A 99 19.80 -4.97 11.51
C GLU A 99 19.78 -5.90 12.73
N ARG A 100 19.01 -7.00 12.70
CA ARG A 100 18.91 -7.95 13.81
C ARG A 100 19.53 -9.30 13.45
N VAL A 101 20.23 -9.89 14.42
CA VAL A 101 20.86 -11.21 14.27
C VAL A 101 19.81 -12.25 13.85
N GLY A 102 20.11 -12.98 12.77
CA GLY A 102 19.20 -13.98 12.20
C GLY A 102 18.06 -13.40 11.36
N SER A 103 18.05 -12.10 11.09
CA SER A 103 17.10 -11.43 10.19
C SER A 103 15.62 -11.77 10.45
N PRO A 104 15.13 -11.62 11.70
CA PRO A 104 13.79 -12.03 12.08
C PRO A 104 12.72 -11.32 11.24
N ARG A 105 11.63 -12.04 10.96
CA ARG A 105 10.49 -11.50 10.22
C ARG A 105 9.57 -10.71 11.14
N ALA A 106 9.31 -9.45 10.77
CA ALA A 106 8.31 -8.61 11.39
C ALA A 106 6.99 -8.70 10.63
N PHE A 107 5.89 -8.54 11.37
CA PHE A 107 4.54 -8.44 10.83
C PHE A 107 3.86 -7.20 11.40
N VAL A 108 3.09 -6.52 10.57
CA VAL A 108 2.23 -5.42 10.98
C VAL A 108 0.81 -5.71 10.53
N THR A 109 -0.14 -5.51 11.43
CA THR A 109 -1.56 -5.53 11.11
C THR A 109 -2.23 -4.33 11.74
N GLY A 110 -3.26 -3.81 11.08
CA GLY A 110 -4.03 -2.67 11.54
C GLY A 110 -5.41 -2.65 10.90
N GLY A 111 -6.34 -1.93 11.49
CA GLY A 111 -7.66 -1.76 10.90
C GLY A 111 -8.49 -0.72 11.63
N GLY A 112 -9.54 -0.25 10.95
CA GLY A 112 -10.41 0.78 11.45
C GLY A 112 -11.73 0.87 10.69
N ILE A 113 -12.69 1.57 11.29
CA ILE A 113 -13.98 1.90 10.68
C ILE A 113 -14.22 3.39 10.88
N SER A 114 -14.77 4.05 9.86
CA SER A 114 -15.16 5.46 9.86
C SER A 114 -16.51 5.65 9.15
N SER A 115 -17.22 6.73 9.48
CA SER A 115 -18.55 7.07 8.94
C SER A 115 -18.74 8.56 8.76
#